data_AF-A0A4Q6IHG7-F1
#
_entry.id   AF-A0A4Q6IHG7-F1
#
_cell.length_a   1.000
_cell.length_b   1.000
_cell.length_c   1.000
_cell.angle_alpha   90.00
_cell.angle_beta   90.00
_cell.angle_gamma   90.00
#
_symmetry.space_group_name_H-M   'P 1'
#
loop_
_entity.id
_entity.type
_entity.pdbx_description
1 polymer ?
#
loop_
_entity_poly.entity_id
_entity_poly.type
_entity_poly.pdbx_seq_one_letter_code
_entity_poly.pdbx_strand_id
1 'polypeptide(L)' 'MGIPETLVRIIDIGRFDPPADVGWLPRPHTMLIVLPVDHPHDPHTEEEGDTIDLESAAPIKIELVSRG' A
#
# COMPACT_ATOMS: atom_id res chain seq x y z
N MET A 1 -17.08 -1.63 -16.45
CA MET A 1 -17.49 -1.24 -15.08
C MET A 1 -16.30 -0.52 -14.46
N GLY A 2 -16.46 0.73 -14.05
CA GLY A 2 -15.37 1.50 -13.43
C GLY A 2 -15.08 0.99 -12.02
N ILE A 3 -13.82 1.03 -11.60
CA ILE A 3 -13.44 0.81 -10.21
C ILE A 3 -13.91 2.05 -9.42
N PRO A 4 -14.76 1.91 -8.39
CA PRO A 4 -15.18 3.06 -7.59
C PRO A 4 -13.98 3.67 -6.86
N GLU A 5 -14.02 4.98 -6.64
CA GLU A 5 -13.04 5.64 -5.77
C GLU A 5 -13.25 5.16 -4.34
N THR A 6 -12.15 4.79 -3.67
CA THR A 6 -12.16 4.22 -2.32
C THR A 6 -11.30 5.06 -1.40
N LEU A 7 -11.88 5.50 -0.28
CA LEU A 7 -11.13 6.16 0.79
C LEU A 7 -10.51 5.12 1.71
N VAL A 8 -9.20 5.22 1.91
CA VAL A 8 -8.43 4.35 2.78
C VAL A 8 -7.50 5.17 3.68
N ARG A 9 -7.17 4.62 4.85
CA ARG A 9 -6.07 5.09 5.69
C ARG A 9 -4.84 4.25 5.39
N ILE A 10 -3.70 4.91 5.22
CA ILE A 10 -2.40 4.25 5.20
C ILE A 10 -2.03 3.95 6.66
N ILE A 11 -1.82 2.68 6.96
CA ILE A 11 -1.45 2.23 8.31
C ILE A 11 0.03 1.83 8.40
N ASP A 12 0.65 1.44 7.28
CA ASP A 12 2.08 1.19 7.20
C ASP A 12 2.61 1.38 5.76
N ILE A 13 3.92 1.55 5.62
CA ILE A 13 4.62 1.71 4.34
C ILE A 13 5.77 0.69 4.28
N GLY A 14 5.59 -0.34 3.46
CA GLY A 14 6.61 -1.32 3.16
C GLY A 14 7.53 -0.85 2.03
N ARG A 15 8.84 -0.95 2.23
CA ARG A 15 9.83 -0.73 1.17
C ARG A 15 10.70 -1.95 1.02
N PHE A 16 10.73 -2.50 -0.19
CA PHE A 16 11.62 -3.60 -0.52
C PHE A 16 12.77 -3.09 -1.37
N ASP A 17 13.98 -3.06 -0.82
CA ASP A 17 15.21 -2.71 -1.53
C ASP A 17 16.06 -3.99 -1.74
N PRO A 18 15.93 -4.65 -2.91
CA PRO A 18 16.66 -5.88 -3.18
C PRO A 18 18.16 -5.66 -3.27
N PRO A 19 18.98 -6.65 -2.89
CA PRO A 19 20.43 -6.54 -2.96
C PRO A 19 20.93 -6.39 -4.41
N ALA A 20 21.93 -5.54 -4.61
CA ALA A 20 22.42 -5.15 -5.94
C ALA A 20 23.08 -6.30 -6.75
N ASP A 21 23.57 -7.34 -6.08
CA ASP A 21 24.40 -8.39 -6.68
C ASP A 21 23.64 -9.65 -7.12
N VAL A 22 22.33 -9.74 -6.87
CA VAL A 22 21.53 -10.89 -7.28
C VAL A 22 20.92 -10.62 -8.65
N GLY A 23 21.56 -11.19 -9.68
CA GLY A 23 21.07 -11.15 -11.05
C GLY A 23 19.56 -11.44 -11.13
N TRP A 24 18.82 -10.48 -11.69
CA TRP A 24 17.39 -10.56 -11.99
C TRP A 24 16.47 -10.86 -10.78
N LEU A 25 16.81 -10.40 -9.58
CA LEU A 25 15.87 -10.31 -8.44
C LEU A 25 15.11 -8.96 -8.42
N PRO A 26 13.98 -8.83 -7.67
CA PRO A 26 12.89 -7.87 -7.93
C PRO A 26 13.35 -6.43 -8.12
N ARG A 27 12.52 -5.59 -8.74
CA ARG A 27 12.76 -4.15 -8.70
C ARG A 27 12.50 -3.63 -7.28
N PRO A 28 13.24 -2.62 -6.81
CA PRO A 28 12.88 -1.94 -5.58
C PRO A 28 11.45 -1.41 -5.71
N HIS A 29 10.53 -1.83 -4.82
CA HIS A 29 9.14 -1.42 -4.90
C HIS A 29 8.64 -0.97 -3.53
N THR A 30 7.65 -0.07 -3.56
CA THR A 30 7.01 0.47 -2.37
C THR A 30 5.58 -0.03 -2.31
N MET A 31 5.21 -0.53 -1.14
CA MET A 31 3.89 -1.07 -0.84
C MET A 31 3.24 -0.23 0.23
N LEU A 32 1.97 0.10 0.04
CA LEU A 32 1.15 0.73 1.08
C LEU A 32 0.27 -0.34 1.71
N ILE A 33 0.29 -0.41 3.03
CA ILE A 33 -0.66 -1.22 3.79
C ILE A 33 -1.80 -0.28 4.17
N VAL A 34 -3.01 -0.62 3.75
CA VAL A 34 -4.17 0.24 3.86
C VAL A 34 -5.35 -0.44 4.53
N LEU A 35 -6.18 0.37 5.21
CA LEU A 35 -7.48 -0.04 5.72
C LEU A 35 -8.57 0.91 5.23
N PRO A 36 -9.79 0.42 4.97
CA PRO A 36 -10.95 1.29 4.75
C PRO A 36 -11.09 2.29 5.91
N VAL A 37 -11.48 3.53 5.60
CA VAL A 37 -11.64 4.58 6.64
C VAL A 37 -12.67 4.19 7.70
N ASP A 38 -13.67 3.40 7.32
CA ASP A 38 -14.74 2.94 8.21
C ASP A 38 -14.40 1.64 8.96
N HIS A 39 -13.24 1.02 8.66
CA HIS A 39 -12.80 -0.18 9.36
C HIS A 39 -12.25 0.19 10.75
N PRO A 40 -12.72 -0.44 11.84
CA PRO A 40 -12.15 -0.22 13.16
C PRO A 40 -10.71 -0.75 13.17
N HIS A 41 -9.74 0.12 13.41
CA HIS A 41 -8.35 -0.30 13.48
C HIS A 41 -8.07 -0.98 14.82
N ASP A 42 -7.71 -2.26 14.81
CA ASP A 42 -7.19 -2.95 15.98
C ASP A 42 -5.65 -3.00 15.92
N PRO A 43 -4.94 -2.19 16.73
CA PRO A 43 -3.47 -2.15 16.71
C PRO A 43 -2.81 -3.45 17.20
N HIS A 44 -3.58 -4.42 17.71
CA HIS A 44 -3.08 -5.72 18.14
C HIS A 44 -3.16 -6.81 17.06
N THR A 45 -3.71 -6.49 15.89
CA THR A 45 -3.80 -7.43 14.77
C THR A 45 -2.71 -7.09 13.73
N GLU A 46 -1.64 -7.88 13.72
CA GLU A 46 -0.47 -7.68 12.84
C GLU A 46 -0.78 -7.91 11.35
N GLU A 47 -1.87 -8.61 11.02
CA GLU A 47 -2.29 -8.95 9.65
C GLU A 47 -3.52 -8.15 9.19
N GLU A 48 -3.81 -7.01 9.84
CA GLU A 48 -4.95 -6.18 9.46
C GLU A 48 -4.53 -5.19 8.36
N GLY A 49 -4.96 -5.42 7.12
CA GLY A 49 -4.70 -4.49 6.01
C GLY A 49 -4.69 -5.15 4.64
N ASP A 50 -5.00 -4.37 3.62
CA ASP A 50 -4.77 -4.76 2.21
C ASP A 50 -3.51 -4.07 1.69
N THR A 51 -2.84 -4.66 0.71
CA THR A 51 -1.57 -4.16 0.16
C THR A 51 -1.77 -3.55 -1.22
N ILE A 52 -1.39 -2.28 -1.37
CA ILE A 52 -1.32 -1.60 -2.66
C ILE A 52 0.14 -1.51 -3.09
N ASP A 53 0.49 -2.21 -4.18
CA ASP A 53 1.77 -2.05 -4.86
C ASP A 53 1.75 -0.81 -5.76
N LEU A 54 2.61 0.17 -5.45
CA LEU A 54 2.72 1.42 -6.19
C LEU A 54 3.39 1.27 -7.57
N GLU A 55 4.13 0.18 -7.77
CA GLU A 55 4.78 -0.13 -9.06
C GLU A 55 3.91 -1.02 -9.95
N SER A 56 2.70 -1.37 -9.51
CA SER A 56 1.73 -2.11 -10.31
C SER A 56 1.43 -1.40 -11.63
N ALA A 57 1.19 -2.17 -12.70
CA ALA A 57 0.75 -1.64 -13.99
C ALA A 57 -0.66 -1.01 -13.94
N ALA A 58 -1.37 -1.14 -12.81
CA ALA A 58 -2.66 -0.52 -12.61
C ALA A 58 -2.51 1.02 -12.48
N PRO A 59 -3.34 1.82 -13.17
CA PRO A 59 -3.33 3.26 -13.00
C PRO A 59 -3.84 3.62 -11.59
N ILE A 60 -2.94 4.12 -10.74
CA ILE A 60 -3.23 4.54 -9.38
C ILE A 60 -3.15 6.07 -9.30
N LYS A 61 -4.19 6.70 -8.74
CA LYS A 61 -4.21 8.12 -8.39
C LYS A 61 -4.42 8.23 -6.88
N ILE A 62 -3.49 8.87 -6.18
CA ILE A 62 -3.54 9.05 -4.73
C ILE A 62 -3.71 10.54 -4.44
N GLU A 63 -4.68 10.87 -3.58
CA GLU A 63 -4.91 12.21 -3.06
C GLU A 63 -4.88 12.17 -1.54
N LEU A 64 -4.12 13.08 -0.92
CA LEU A 64 -4.05 13.19 0.53
C LEU A 64 -5.30 13.92 1.05
N VAL A 65 -6.19 13.20 1.71
CA VAL A 65 -7.44 13.76 2.27
C VAL A 65 -7.19 14.45 3.63
N SER A 66 -6.32 13.89 4.47
CA SER A 66 -5.94 14.49 5.75
C SER A 66 -4.58 13.98 6.22
N ARG A 67 -3.90 14.76 7.07
CA ARG A 67 -2.67 14.39 7.77
C ARG A 67 -2.74 14.98 9.18
N GLY A 68 -2.61 14.13 10.20
CA GLY A 68 -2.53 14.51 11.60
C GLY A 68 -1.13 14.95 12.00
#